data_AF-A0AAV4YEE3-F1
#
_entry.id   AF-A0AAV4YEE3-F1
#
_cell.length_a   1.000
_cell.length_b   1.000
_cell.length_c   1.000
_cell.angle_alpha   90.00
_cell.angle_beta   90.00
_cell.angle_gamma   90.00
#
_symmetry.space_group_name_H-M   'P 1'
#
loop_
_entity.id
_entity.type
_entity.pdbx_description
1 polymer ?
#
loop_
_entity_poly.entity_id
_entity_poly.type
_entity_poly.pdbx_seq_one_letter_code
_entity_poly.pdbx_strand_id
1 'polypeptide(L)'
;MSARNRKVFVWLCRNISSSQSLEDLVIMAADNENSPLSNNLLPILGIDIWEHAYIMKLHNQKSKYIENWWYLVDWNQVNNLSEWWIGLKLHDEL
;
A
#
# COMPACT_ATOMS: atom_id res chain seq x y z
N MET A 1 26.27 -10.19 -9.58
CA MET A 1 25.04 -10.66 -10.25
C MET A 1 23.90 -9.78 -9.73
N SER A 2 23.53 -8.73 -10.47
CA SER A 2 22.57 -7.71 -10.02
C SER A 2 21.19 -8.34 -9.90
N ALA A 3 20.68 -8.53 -8.68
CA ALA A 3 19.27 -8.77 -8.46
C ALA A 3 18.54 -7.60 -9.10
N ARG A 4 17.81 -7.85 -10.19
CA ARG A 4 16.99 -6.81 -10.82
C ARG A 4 15.90 -6.48 -9.81
N ASN A 5 15.98 -5.31 -9.16
CA ASN A 5 14.93 -4.79 -8.29
C ASN A 5 13.61 -4.75 -9.08
N ARG A 6 12.80 -5.79 -8.92
CA ARG A 6 11.44 -5.82 -9.44
C ARG A 6 10.55 -5.27 -8.33
N LYS A 7 9.92 -4.13 -8.61
CA LYS A 7 8.82 -3.63 -7.78
C LYS A 7 7.69 -4.65 -7.85
N VAL A 8 7.36 -5.24 -6.72
CA VAL A 8 6.34 -6.31 -6.61
C VAL A 8 5.12 -5.85 -5.83
N PHE A 9 5.24 -4.85 -4.96
CA PHE A 9 4.09 -4.26 -4.29
C PHE A 9 4.04 -2.75 -4.50
N VAL A 10 2.82 -2.23 -4.60
CA VAL A 10 2.55 -0.80 -4.49
C VAL A 10 1.60 -0.58 -3.32
N TRP A 11 1.97 0.34 -2.45
CA TRP A 11 1.24 0.65 -1.23
C TRP A 11 0.79 2.11 -1.23
N LEU A 12 -0.44 2.35 -0.80
CA LEU A 12 -0.89 3.65 -0.34
C LEU A 12 -0.73 3.67 1.18
N CYS A 13 0.00 4.66 1.67
CA CYS A 13 0.32 4.78 3.09
C CYS A 13 0.04 6.19 3.59
N ARG A 14 -0.18 6.33 4.89
CA ARG A 14 -0.14 7.62 5.59
C ARG A 14 1.28 7.91 6.07
N ASN A 15 1.71 9.16 5.92
CA ASN A 15 2.96 9.64 6.47
C ASN A 15 2.80 10.01 7.95
N ILE A 16 3.77 9.61 8.77
CA ILE A 16 3.87 10.01 10.17
C ILE A 16 4.77 11.26 10.24
N SER A 17 4.31 12.38 9.67
CA SER A 17 5.00 13.66 9.88
C SER A 17 4.45 14.33 11.14
N SER A 18 5.35 14.87 11.96
CA SER A 18 5.07 15.52 13.26
C SER A 18 4.32 16.85 13.13
N SER A 19 4.11 17.33 11.91
CA SER A 19 3.21 18.44 11.61
C SER A 19 1.81 17.85 11.47
N GLN A 20 0.87 18.27 12.32
CA GLN A 20 -0.51 17.81 12.48
C GLN A 20 -1.43 17.95 11.24
N SER A 21 -0.87 17.90 10.02
CA SER A 21 -1.62 17.73 8.80
C SER A 21 -2.04 16.26 8.67
N LEU A 22 -3.31 16.01 8.92
CA LEU A 22 -4.00 14.73 8.69
C LEU A 22 -4.10 14.37 7.19
N GLU A 23 -3.28 14.92 6.30
CA GLU A 23 -3.51 14.84 4.85
C GLU A 23 -2.38 14.19 4.04
N ASP A 24 -1.22 13.89 4.64
CA ASP A 24 -0.09 13.39 3.86
C ASP A 24 -0.23 11.88 3.53
N LEU A 25 -0.83 11.61 2.39
CA LEU A 25 -0.86 10.30 1.73
C LEU A 25 0.35 10.14 0.81
N VAL A 26 1.01 8.98 0.89
CA VAL A 26 2.20 8.66 0.12
C VAL A 26 2.01 7.33 -0.60
N ILE A 27 2.43 7.28 -1.87
CA ILE A 27 2.53 6.04 -2.62
C ILE A 27 3.94 5.51 -2.49
N MET A 28 4.09 4.29 -1.98
CA MET A 28 5.37 3.59 -1.88
C MET A 28 5.37 2.37 -2.80
N ALA A 29 6.31 2.33 -3.75
CA ALA A 29 6.58 1.15 -4.55
C ALA A 29 7.71 0.34 -3.90
N ALA A 30 7.37 -0.82 -3.34
CA ALA A 30 8.30 -1.68 -2.63
C ALA A 30 8.99 -2.68 -3.57
N ASP A 31 10.30 -2.82 -3.42
CA ASP A 31 11.05 -3.94 -3.98
C ASP A 31 10.89 -5.16 -3.08
N ASN A 32 10.63 -6.33 -3.68
CA ASN A 32 10.47 -7.61 -3.00
C ASN A 32 9.57 -7.54 -1.73
N GLU A 33 10.06 -8.05 -0.59
CA GLU A 33 9.32 -8.20 0.66
C GLU A 33 9.36 -6.94 1.56
N ASN A 34 9.77 -5.78 1.00
CA ASN A 34 9.88 -4.56 1.79
C ASN A 34 8.49 -4.04 2.22
N SER A 35 8.35 -3.75 3.51
CA SER A 35 7.12 -3.26 4.11
C SER A 35 7.18 -1.74 4.34
N PRO A 36 6.09 -0.99 4.07
CA PRO A 36 6.01 0.43 4.40
C PRO A 36 6.24 0.74 5.89
N LEU A 37 5.94 -0.21 6.77
CA LEU A 37 6.15 -0.06 8.22
C LEU A 37 7.62 0.20 8.58
N SER A 38 8.56 -0.39 7.82
CA SER A 38 10.00 -0.17 8.02
C SER A 38 10.45 1.26 7.66
N ASN A 39 9.61 2.01 6.94
CA ASN A 39 9.85 3.38 6.51
C ASN A 39 9.03 4.40 7.31
N ASN A 40 8.47 4.01 8.47
CA ASN A 40 7.55 4.84 9.27
C ASN A 40 6.32 5.30 8.45
N LEU A 41 5.87 4.46 7.52
CA LEU A 41 4.65 4.67 6.76
C LEU A 41 3.58 3.70 7.24
N LEU A 42 2.35 4.19 7.35
CA LEU A 42 1.22 3.40 7.82
C LEU A 42 0.41 2.93 6.61
N PRO A 43 0.51 1.66 6.18
CA PRO A 43 -0.17 1.17 4.98
C PRO A 43 -1.68 1.13 5.20
N ILE A 44 -2.43 1.62 4.21
CA ILE A 44 -3.90 1.61 4.19
C ILE A 44 -4.49 0.85 3.00
N LEU A 45 -3.72 0.70 1.92
CA LEU A 45 -4.08 -0.10 0.76
C LEU A 45 -2.81 -0.65 0.10
N GLY A 46 -2.86 -1.85 -0.44
CA GLY A 46 -1.74 -2.48 -1.14
C GLY A 46 -2.20 -3.31 -2.33
N ILE A 47 -1.42 -3.32 -3.39
CA ILE A 47 -1.60 -4.18 -4.57
C ILE A 47 -0.31 -4.97 -4.84
N ASP A 48 -0.46 -6.28 -5.03
CA ASP A 48 0.60 -7.16 -5.51
C ASP A 48 0.65 -7.10 -7.04
N ILE A 49 1.73 -6.54 -7.57
CA ILE A 49 1.99 -6.43 -9.01
C ILE A 49 3.04 -7.46 -9.48
N TRP A 50 3.35 -8.47 -8.66
CA TRP A 50 4.20 -9.57 -9.06
C TRP A 50 3.51 -10.47 -10.08
N GLU A 51 4.27 -10.96 -11.04
CA GLU A 51 3.79 -11.77 -12.16
C GLU A 51 2.94 -12.98 -11.69
N HIS A 52 3.29 -13.61 -10.57
CA HIS A 52 2.52 -14.73 -10.01
C HIS A 52 1.11 -14.36 -9.53
N ALA A 53 0.84 -13.09 -9.21
CA ALA A 53 -0.48 -12.65 -8.75
C ALA A 53 -1.53 -12.63 -9.87
N TYR A 54 -1.13 -12.49 -11.13
CA TYR A 54 -2.06 -12.28 -12.25
C TYR A 54 -1.80 -13.10 -13.51
N ILE A 55 -0.63 -13.72 -13.68
CA ILE A 55 -0.28 -14.48 -14.89
C ILE A 55 -1.30 -15.60 -15.18
N MET A 56 -1.82 -16.26 -14.15
CA MET A 56 -2.76 -17.37 -14.35
C MET A 56 -4.13 -16.95 -14.90
N LYS A 57 -4.56 -15.71 -14.69
CA LYS A 57 -5.89 -15.24 -15.10
C LYS A 57 -5.86 -14.29 -16.29
N LEU A 58 -4.76 -13.54 -16.46
CA LEU A 58 -4.67 -12.45 -17.44
C LEU A 58 -3.41 -12.54 -18.31
N HIS A 59 -2.64 -13.63 -18.22
CA HIS A 59 -1.35 -13.77 -18.91
C HIS A 59 -0.44 -12.54 -18.66
N ASN A 60 0.18 -11.97 -19.69
CA ASN A 60 1.05 -10.77 -19.59
C ASN A 60 0.27 -9.42 -19.57
N GLN A 61 -1.03 -9.41 -19.31
CA GLN A 61 -1.83 -8.17 -19.31
C GLN A 61 -1.85 -7.48 -17.95
N LYS A 62 -0.71 -6.91 -17.52
CA LYS A 62 -0.59 -6.16 -16.25
C LYS A 62 -1.57 -4.98 -16.16
N SER A 63 -1.81 -4.24 -17.25
CA SER A 63 -2.77 -3.12 -17.27
C SER A 63 -4.17 -3.59 -16.88
N LYS A 64 -4.63 -4.68 -17.50
CA LYS A 64 -5.96 -5.25 -17.25
C LYS A 64 -6.11 -5.79 -15.84
N TYR A 65 -5.03 -6.31 -15.25
CA TYR A 65 -5.01 -6.71 -13.85
C TYR A 65 -5.25 -5.52 -12.92
N ILE A 66 -4.53 -4.41 -13.14
CA ILE A 66 -4.67 -3.18 -12.34
C ILE A 66 -6.07 -2.59 -12.51
N GLU A 67 -6.59 -2.55 -13.74
CA GLU A 67 -7.96 -2.08 -14.03
C GLU A 67 -9.02 -2.91 -13.27
N ASN A 68 -8.91 -4.24 -13.32
CA ASN A 68 -9.84 -5.12 -12.62
C ASN A 68 -9.71 -5.03 -11.09
N TRP A 69 -8.50 -4.83 -10.58
CA TRP A 69 -8.24 -4.74 -9.15
C TRP A 69 -8.98 -3.57 -8.51
N TRP A 70 -9.10 -2.41 -9.19
CA TRP A 70 -9.83 -1.25 -8.66
C TRP A 70 -11.31 -1.54 -8.36
N TYR A 71 -11.94 -2.47 -9.09
CA TYR A 71 -13.33 -2.88 -8.83
C TYR A 71 -13.47 -3.78 -7.59
N LEU A 72 -12.38 -4.35 -7.09
CA LEU A 72 -12.36 -5.27 -5.94
C LEU A 72 -11.93 -4.58 -4.64
N VAL A 73 -11.50 -3.32 -4.70
CA VAL A 73 -11.06 -2.59 -3.51
C VAL A 73 -12.24 -2.32 -2.59
N ASP A 74 -12.12 -2.77 -1.33
CA ASP A 74 -13.05 -2.41 -0.27
C ASP A 74 -12.66 -1.07 0.36
N TRP A 75 -13.28 0.00 -0.13
CA TRP A 75 -13.04 1.36 0.36
C TRP A 75 -13.47 1.59 1.80
N ASN A 76 -14.45 0.84 2.31
CA ASN A 76 -14.85 0.94 3.71
C ASN A 76 -13.72 0.41 4.61
N GLN A 77 -13.12 -0.70 4.23
CA GLN A 77 -11.98 -1.26 4.96
C GLN A 77 -10.76 -0.33 4.91
N VAL A 78 -10.49 0.30 3.76
CA VAL A 78 -9.41 1.31 3.62
C VAL A 78 -9.66 2.51 4.55
N ASN A 79 -10.90 3.02 4.58
CA ASN A 79 -11.25 4.14 5.46
C ASN A 79 -11.14 3.77 6.94
N ASN A 80 -11.70 2.62 7.34
CA ASN A 80 -11.62 2.11 8.71
C ASN A 80 -10.16 1.96 9.17
N LEU A 81 -9.28 1.45 8.31
CA LEU A 81 -7.87 1.29 8.63
C LEU A 81 -7.16 2.65 8.74
N SER A 82 -7.49 3.60 7.86
CA SER A 82 -6.99 4.98 7.93
C SER A 82 -7.40 5.66 9.25
N GLU A 83 -8.66 5.56 9.65
CA GLU A 83 -9.16 6.09 10.91
C GLU A 83 -8.53 5.40 12.13
N TRP A 84 -8.35 4.08 12.08
CA TRP A 84 -7.70 3.33 13.15
C TRP A 84 -6.26 3.79 13.39
N TRP A 85 -5.49 4.00 12.32
CA TRP A 85 -4.13 4.55 12.41
C TRP A 85 -4.08 5.95 13.03
N ILE A 86 -5.11 6.77 12.80
CA ILE A 86 -5.24 8.09 13.43
C ILE A 86 -5.59 7.93 14.92
N GLY A 87 -6.55 7.05 15.24
CA GLY A 87 -7.02 6.82 16.60
C GLY A 87 -5.95 6.30 17.55
N LEU A 88 -4.99 5.49 17.06
CA LEU A 88 -3.84 5.04 17.85
C LEU A 88 -3.00 6.20 18.41
N LYS A 89 -2.82 7.29 17.66
CA LYS A 89 -2.08 8.46 18.15
C LYS A 89 -2.75 9.14 19.35
N LEU A 90 -4.09 9.08 19.44
CA LEU A 90 -4.82 9.68 20.57
C LEU A 90 -4.63 8.87 21.86
N HIS A 91 -4.31 7.58 21.77
CA HIS A 91 -4.14 6.71 22.94
C HIS A 91 -2.74 6.81 23.55
N ASP A 92 -1.71 7.08 22.74
CA ASP A 92 -0.32 7.22 23.21
C ASP A 92 -0.03 8.61 23.84
N GLU A 93 -0.96 9.56 23.76
CA GLU A 93 -0.86 10.93 24.33
C GLU A 93 -1.55 11.07 25.71
N LEU A 94 -2.07 9.98 26.30
CA LEU A 94 -2.65 9.92 27.65
C LEU A 94 -1.75 9.16 28.64
#